data_AF-A0A662FQX4-F1
#
_entry.id   AF-A0A662FQX4-F1
#
_cell.length_a   1.000
_cell.length_b   1.000
_cell.length_c   1.000
_cell.angle_alpha   90.00
_cell.angle_beta   90.00
_cell.angle_gamma   90.00
#
_symmetry.space_group_name_H-M   'P 1'
#
loop_
_entity.id
_entity.type
_entity.pdbx_description
1 polymer ?
#
loop_
_entity_poly.entity_id
_entity_poly.type
_entity_poly.pdbx_seq_one_letter_code
_entity_poly.pdbx_strand_id
1 'polypeptide(L)'
;MSSMTLATEEVYKEGLTLKALMAMIFSSVIMMPALLWVYLATGVGIGPIAAAYATMLIFGELGKLLMSPLNEHELATIRWGASMAASYTGGFLFSIYMRKSPITHQYGIADKIPVWVVPPETSEALINRIIWHPDWLLPIGIGYLSFFISLVGTIGISYITRELFIEVEKLPFPTGALAAEIAKALSKEAGGERYKIFAIVTTLMAMFEAARSLAPALGMVLFGRPIILIPPLHWDFTQQIELIIPGATIGFTTNFMIMSLGFIIPDKVIIWSIIGMIFAYIVMPPIFVALKYGPYADWRPGKPGVMLIPGTIEGSWYQPLLNIWLSIVIGMAVAGAIIPFITSFKQFKESLKSFLKLSSSEARTYGVIPGKTAFIMFLASSITLSILAYMLTPRGIAFLIGVFAVNVGI
;
A
#
# COMPACT_ATOMS: atom_id res chain seq x y z
N MET A 1 -4.21 28.58 42.33
CA MET A 1 -5.16 28.81 41.23
C MET A 1 -4.35 29.07 39.97
N SER A 2 -4.08 28.02 39.21
CA SER A 2 -3.46 28.09 37.88
C SER A 2 -4.34 27.27 36.96
N SER A 3 -4.75 27.90 35.87
CA SER A 3 -5.80 27.50 34.94
C SER A 3 -5.57 26.11 34.36
N MET A 4 -6.37 25.14 34.80
CA MET A 4 -6.74 24.00 33.97
C MET A 4 -7.46 24.55 32.76
N THR A 5 -6.75 24.68 31.64
CA THR A 5 -7.35 24.77 30.31
C THR A 5 -8.25 23.56 30.15
N LEU A 6 -9.55 23.80 30.13
CA LEU A 6 -10.59 22.89 29.66
C LEU A 6 -10.19 22.44 28.25
N ALA A 7 -9.50 21.32 28.14
CA ALA A 7 -9.51 20.54 26.92
C ALA A 7 -10.99 20.21 26.69
N THR A 8 -11.58 20.80 25.66
CA THR A 8 -12.90 20.42 25.17
C THR A 8 -12.91 18.90 25.09
N GLU A 9 -13.82 18.24 25.83
CA GLU A 9 -14.03 16.79 25.68
C GLU A 9 -14.14 16.50 24.18
N GLU A 10 -13.16 15.78 23.63
CA GLU A 10 -13.21 15.34 22.25
C GLU A 10 -14.31 14.29 22.15
N VAL A 11 -15.53 14.74 21.82
CA VAL A 11 -16.65 13.84 21.62
C VAL A 11 -16.45 13.11 20.30
N TYR A 12 -16.11 11.82 20.38
CA TYR A 12 -16.07 10.93 19.23
C TYR A 12 -17.44 10.90 18.53
N LYS A 13 -17.44 11.14 17.22
CA LYS A 13 -18.64 11.05 16.39
C LYS A 13 -18.55 9.86 15.46
N GLU A 14 -19.70 9.25 15.20
CA GLU A 14 -19.81 8.14 14.26
C GLU A 14 -19.63 8.63 12.82
N GLY A 15 -18.73 7.96 12.08
CA GLY A 15 -18.50 8.21 10.65
C GLY A 15 -19.03 7.10 9.74
N LEU A 16 -19.46 5.96 10.30
CA LEU A 16 -20.03 4.87 9.53
C LEU A 16 -21.50 5.15 9.23
N THR A 17 -21.77 5.70 8.05
CA THR A 17 -23.13 5.93 7.55
C THR A 17 -23.39 5.10 6.30
N LEU A 18 -24.65 5.04 5.87
CA LEU A 18 -25.01 4.38 4.61
C LEU A 18 -24.23 4.98 3.41
N LYS A 19 -23.99 6.30 3.42
CA LYS A 19 -23.19 6.99 2.40
C LYS A 19 -21.74 6.49 2.41
N ALA A 20 -21.13 6.37 3.59
CA ALA A 20 -19.79 5.83 3.73
C ALA A 20 -19.72 4.35 3.29
N LEU A 21 -20.73 3.56 3.63
CA LEU A 21 -20.84 2.16 3.20
C LEU A 21 -20.94 2.03 1.68
N MET A 22 -21.77 2.86 1.04
CA MET A 22 -21.86 2.90 -0.43
C MET A 22 -20.51 3.26 -1.08
N ALA A 23 -19.76 4.19 -0.49
CA ALA A 23 -18.43 4.53 -0.96
C ALA A 23 -17.44 3.36 -0.82
N MET A 24 -17.51 2.61 0.27
CA MET A 24 -16.69 1.39 0.45
C MET A 24 -17.03 0.32 -0.60
N ILE A 25 -18.31 0.11 -0.91
CA ILE A 25 -18.76 -0.82 -1.96
C ILE A 25 -18.30 -0.33 -3.34
N PHE A 26 -18.41 0.97 -3.62
CA PHE A 26 -17.87 1.56 -4.85
C PHE A 26 -16.37 1.29 -4.99
N SER A 27 -15.61 1.44 -3.91
CA SER A 27 -14.17 1.19 -3.91
C SER A 27 -13.83 -0.28 -4.22
N SER A 28 -14.54 -1.25 -3.63
CA SER A 28 -14.29 -2.66 -3.90
C SER A 28 -14.74 -3.12 -5.29
N VAL A 29 -15.90 -2.67 -5.77
CA VAL A 29 -16.50 -3.17 -7.02
C VAL A 29 -15.97 -2.42 -8.25
N ILE A 30 -15.65 -1.13 -8.13
CA ILE A 30 -15.30 -0.28 -9.27
C ILE A 30 -13.83 0.12 -9.22
N MET A 31 -13.38 0.71 -8.12
CA MET A 31 -12.01 1.24 -8.05
C MET A 31 -10.97 0.12 -8.10
N MET A 32 -11.20 -0.97 -7.38
CA MET A 32 -10.23 -2.07 -7.34
C MET A 32 -9.98 -2.71 -8.70
N PRO A 33 -10.99 -3.12 -9.50
CA PRO A 33 -10.76 -3.64 -10.85
C PRO A 33 -10.06 -2.64 -11.76
N ALA A 34 -10.41 -1.35 -11.68
CA ALA A 34 -9.76 -0.30 -12.46
C ALA A 34 -8.27 -0.16 -12.09
N LEU A 35 -7.94 -0.11 -10.80
CA LEU A 35 -6.55 -0.01 -10.35
C LEU A 35 -5.74 -1.25 -10.67
N LEU A 36 -6.35 -2.44 -10.57
CA LEU A 36 -5.69 -3.67 -10.95
C LEU A 36 -5.42 -3.71 -12.45
N TRP A 37 -6.37 -3.26 -13.27
CA TRP A 37 -6.14 -3.15 -14.71
C TRP A 37 -4.95 -2.23 -14.99
N VAL A 38 -4.85 -1.08 -14.32
CA VAL A 38 -3.68 -0.19 -14.48
C VAL A 38 -2.40 -0.91 -14.05
N TYR A 39 -2.41 -1.63 -12.92
CA TYR A 39 -1.24 -2.38 -12.48
C TYR A 39 -0.81 -3.44 -13.50
N LEU A 40 -1.75 -4.21 -14.03
CA LEU A 40 -1.46 -5.26 -15.00
C LEU A 40 -1.06 -4.70 -16.38
N ALA A 41 -1.66 -3.58 -16.80
CA ALA A 41 -1.39 -2.97 -18.11
C ALA A 41 -0.09 -2.17 -18.14
N THR A 42 0.27 -1.53 -17.01
CA THR A 42 1.44 -0.63 -16.95
C THR A 42 2.60 -1.21 -16.16
N GLY A 43 2.39 -2.29 -15.41
CA GLY A 43 3.36 -2.82 -14.44
C GLY A 43 3.53 -1.94 -13.19
N VAL A 44 2.86 -0.78 -13.11
CA VAL A 44 2.99 0.17 -12.00
C VAL A 44 1.90 -0.12 -10.96
N GLY A 45 2.32 -0.60 -9.80
CA GLY A 45 1.41 -0.91 -8.70
C GLY A 45 0.77 0.36 -8.15
N ILE A 46 -0.53 0.54 -8.40
CA ILE A 46 -1.29 1.61 -7.75
C ILE A 46 -1.86 1.04 -6.45
N GLY A 47 -1.31 1.50 -5.33
CA GLY A 47 -1.69 1.02 -4.01
C GLY A 47 -3.17 1.29 -3.66
N PRO A 48 -3.78 0.51 -2.76
CA PRO A 48 -5.18 0.68 -2.32
C PRO A 48 -5.50 2.05 -1.74
N ILE A 49 -4.47 2.74 -1.23
CA ILE A 49 -4.53 4.12 -0.75
C ILE A 49 -5.04 5.08 -1.83
N ALA A 50 -4.64 4.90 -3.09
CA ALA A 50 -5.09 5.75 -4.19
C ALA A 50 -6.59 5.57 -4.48
N ALA A 51 -7.09 4.32 -4.44
CA ALA A 51 -8.52 4.04 -4.56
C ALA A 51 -9.31 4.76 -3.46
N ALA A 52 -8.77 4.78 -2.25
CA ALA A 52 -9.43 5.42 -1.13
C ALA A 52 -9.49 6.95 -1.26
N TYR A 53 -8.40 7.59 -1.69
CA TYR A 53 -8.40 9.04 -1.94
C TYR A 53 -9.33 9.42 -3.10
N ALA A 54 -9.30 8.66 -4.20
CA ALA A 54 -10.21 8.87 -5.32
C ALA A 54 -11.68 8.67 -4.91
N THR A 55 -11.99 7.63 -4.15
CA THR A 55 -13.34 7.37 -3.62
C THR A 55 -13.80 8.50 -2.71
N MET A 56 -12.94 8.93 -1.78
CA MET A 56 -13.25 10.05 -0.87
C MET A 56 -13.50 11.36 -1.63
N LEU A 57 -12.71 11.65 -2.67
CA LEU A 57 -12.92 12.80 -3.55
C LEU A 57 -14.26 12.70 -4.29
N ILE A 58 -14.51 11.58 -4.99
CA ILE A 58 -15.74 11.37 -5.78
C ILE A 58 -16.97 11.51 -4.89
N PHE A 59 -17.01 10.83 -3.74
CA PHE A 59 -18.16 10.90 -2.84
C PHE A 59 -18.26 12.24 -2.13
N GLY A 60 -17.14 12.89 -1.80
CA GLY A 60 -17.09 14.25 -1.27
C GLY A 60 -17.75 15.26 -2.21
N GLU A 61 -17.37 15.24 -3.49
CA GLU A 61 -17.95 16.11 -4.52
C GLU A 61 -19.39 15.72 -4.87
N LEU A 62 -19.67 14.44 -5.03
CA LEU A 62 -21.01 13.95 -5.33
C LEU A 62 -21.99 14.32 -4.20
N GLY A 63 -21.56 14.22 -2.95
CA GLY A 63 -22.35 14.67 -1.80
C GLY A 63 -22.68 16.17 -1.89
N LYS A 64 -21.74 17.02 -2.29
CA LYS A 64 -21.99 18.46 -2.51
C LYS A 64 -22.95 18.69 -3.67
N LEU A 65 -22.76 17.99 -4.80
CA LEU A 65 -23.62 18.07 -5.99
C LEU A 65 -25.05 17.61 -5.71
N LEU A 66 -25.21 16.55 -4.90
CA LEU A 66 -26.51 16.00 -4.50
C LEU A 66 -27.11 16.70 -3.27
N MET A 67 -26.55 17.85 -2.84
CA MET A 67 -27.00 18.61 -1.67
C MET A 67 -27.03 17.81 -0.35
N SER A 68 -26.25 16.73 -0.28
CA SER A 68 -26.06 15.88 0.90
C SER A 68 -24.56 15.74 1.23
N PRO A 69 -23.87 16.85 1.56
CA PRO A 69 -22.44 16.85 1.81
C PRO A 69 -22.07 15.96 2.99
N LEU A 70 -20.92 15.30 2.89
CA LEU A 70 -20.39 14.40 3.92
C LEU A 70 -19.68 15.20 5.01
N ASN A 71 -19.77 14.74 6.25
CA ASN A 71 -19.00 15.33 7.35
C ASN A 71 -17.55 14.78 7.37
N GLU A 72 -16.68 15.40 8.17
CA GLU A 72 -15.27 15.00 8.31
C GLU A 72 -15.11 13.53 8.73
N HIS A 73 -15.94 13.03 9.65
CA HIS A 73 -15.88 11.67 10.16
C HIS A 73 -16.29 10.61 9.12
N GLU A 74 -17.29 10.92 8.29
CA GLU A 74 -17.71 10.10 7.16
C GLU A 74 -16.59 10.01 6.13
N LEU A 75 -15.96 11.13 5.76
CA LEU A 75 -14.84 11.15 4.81
C LEU A 75 -13.62 10.41 5.35
N ALA A 76 -13.28 10.58 6.62
CA ALA A 76 -12.21 9.81 7.28
C ALA A 76 -12.51 8.30 7.28
N THR A 77 -13.76 7.92 7.55
CA THR A 77 -14.21 6.51 7.51
C THR A 77 -14.10 5.95 6.10
N ILE A 78 -14.54 6.70 5.08
CA ILE A 78 -14.38 6.34 3.67
C ILE A 78 -12.91 6.11 3.35
N ARG A 79 -12.01 7.01 3.75
CA ARG A 79 -10.58 6.90 3.44
C ARG A 79 -9.96 5.60 3.96
N TRP A 80 -10.30 5.13 5.14
CA TRP A 80 -9.75 3.88 5.65
C TRP A 80 -10.50 2.66 5.12
N GLY A 81 -11.83 2.69 5.18
CA GLY A 81 -12.68 1.59 4.72
C GLY A 81 -12.54 1.30 3.23
N ALA A 82 -12.50 2.33 2.39
CA ALA A 82 -12.31 2.16 0.94
C ALA A 82 -10.94 1.58 0.59
N SER A 83 -9.89 1.90 1.37
CA SER A 83 -8.55 1.33 1.18
C SER A 83 -8.53 -0.16 1.49
N MET A 84 -9.20 -0.57 2.58
CA MET A 84 -9.32 -1.99 2.92
C MET A 84 -10.17 -2.73 1.88
N ALA A 85 -11.31 -2.15 1.49
CA ALA A 85 -12.21 -2.70 0.48
C ALA A 85 -11.50 -2.91 -0.87
N ALA A 86 -10.64 -1.98 -1.27
CA ALA A 86 -9.90 -2.07 -2.54
C ALA A 86 -8.75 -3.09 -2.52
N SER A 87 -8.33 -3.57 -1.36
CA SER A 87 -7.20 -4.51 -1.25
C SER A 87 -7.61 -5.96 -1.52
N TYR A 88 -8.87 -6.31 -1.26
CA TYR A 88 -9.25 -7.71 -1.08
C TYR A 88 -9.58 -8.44 -2.39
N THR A 89 -10.43 -7.83 -3.24
CA THR A 89 -10.87 -8.45 -4.49
C THR A 89 -9.76 -8.55 -5.54
N GLY A 90 -8.67 -7.77 -5.37
CA GLY A 90 -7.51 -7.76 -6.26
C GLY A 90 -6.69 -9.04 -6.29
N GLY A 91 -6.69 -9.79 -5.19
CA GLY A 91 -5.96 -11.04 -5.11
C GLY A 91 -6.39 -12.04 -6.19
N PHE A 92 -7.71 -12.21 -6.41
CA PHE A 92 -8.22 -13.23 -7.32
C PHE A 92 -7.79 -13.02 -8.78
N LEU A 93 -7.96 -11.80 -9.29
CA LEU A 93 -7.60 -11.47 -10.67
C LEU A 93 -6.08 -11.57 -10.88
N PHE A 94 -5.28 -11.19 -9.88
CA PHE A 94 -3.83 -11.40 -9.92
C PHE A 94 -3.46 -12.89 -9.89
N SER A 95 -4.19 -13.72 -9.13
CA SER A 95 -4.00 -15.18 -9.15
C SER A 95 -4.35 -15.81 -10.50
N ILE A 96 -5.37 -15.30 -11.21
CA ILE A 96 -5.67 -15.72 -12.59
C ILE A 96 -4.51 -15.35 -13.52
N TYR A 97 -4.01 -14.13 -13.42
CA TYR A 97 -2.85 -13.69 -14.19
C TYR A 97 -1.64 -14.59 -13.91
N MET A 98 -1.33 -14.82 -12.63
CA MET A 98 -0.22 -15.69 -12.22
C MET A 98 -0.36 -17.09 -12.79
N ARG A 99 -1.55 -17.67 -12.78
CA ARG A 99 -1.77 -18.98 -13.41
C ARG A 99 -1.50 -18.94 -14.92
N LYS A 100 -2.16 -18.05 -15.66
CA LYS A 100 -2.15 -18.01 -17.14
C LYS A 100 -0.94 -17.35 -17.78
N SER A 101 -0.13 -16.60 -17.03
CA SER A 101 0.88 -15.74 -17.65
C SER A 101 2.02 -16.57 -18.26
N PRO A 102 2.52 -16.21 -19.46
CA PRO A 102 3.62 -16.93 -20.10
C PRO A 102 4.86 -17.06 -19.21
N ILE A 103 5.14 -16.03 -18.41
CA ILE A 103 6.30 -16.02 -17.52
C ILE A 103 6.18 -17.11 -16.44
N THR A 104 4.99 -17.31 -15.86
CA THR A 104 4.78 -18.36 -14.86
C THR A 104 4.93 -19.76 -15.46
N HIS A 105 4.48 -19.95 -16.71
CA HIS A 105 4.72 -21.21 -17.44
C HIS A 105 6.21 -21.42 -17.72
N GLN A 106 6.95 -20.37 -18.13
CA GLN A 106 8.39 -20.45 -18.35
C GLN A 106 9.16 -20.87 -17.08
N TYR A 107 8.74 -20.38 -15.91
CA TYR A 107 9.32 -20.78 -14.63
C TYR A 107 8.83 -22.16 -14.14
N GLY A 108 7.90 -22.81 -14.84
CA GLY A 108 7.37 -24.13 -14.46
C GLY A 108 6.65 -24.12 -13.10
N ILE A 109 6.01 -23.01 -12.75
CA ILE A 109 5.26 -22.86 -11.50
C ILE A 109 3.75 -22.66 -11.71
N ALA A 110 3.27 -22.48 -12.95
CA ALA A 110 1.86 -22.23 -13.25
C ALA A 110 0.94 -23.34 -12.74
N ASP A 111 1.29 -24.59 -13.05
CA ASP A 111 0.55 -25.79 -12.62
C ASP A 111 0.74 -26.11 -11.13
N LYS A 112 1.73 -25.49 -10.47
CA LYS A 112 2.03 -25.70 -9.04
C LYS A 112 1.21 -24.78 -8.14
N ILE A 113 0.49 -23.81 -8.70
CA ILE A 113 -0.39 -22.95 -7.92
C ILE A 113 -1.53 -23.81 -7.37
N PRO A 114 -1.82 -23.80 -6.05
CA PRO A 114 -2.88 -24.62 -5.49
C PRO A 114 -4.28 -24.25 -5.99
N VAL A 115 -5.19 -25.24 -6.06
CA VAL A 115 -6.59 -25.03 -6.49
C VAL A 115 -7.39 -24.13 -5.53
N TRP A 116 -6.97 -24.04 -4.27
CA TRP A 116 -7.58 -23.13 -3.30
C TRP A 116 -7.19 -21.66 -3.51
N VAL A 117 -6.20 -21.37 -4.36
CA VAL A 117 -5.82 -20.00 -4.73
C VAL A 117 -6.61 -19.56 -5.96
N VAL A 118 -6.70 -20.43 -6.97
CA VAL A 118 -7.38 -20.15 -8.24
C VAL A 118 -7.76 -21.47 -8.94
N PRO A 119 -8.88 -21.55 -9.68
CA PRO A 119 -9.30 -22.75 -10.41
C PRO A 119 -8.30 -23.21 -11.48
N PRO A 120 -8.19 -24.51 -11.80
CA PRO A 120 -7.31 -25.03 -12.86
C PRO A 120 -7.48 -24.28 -14.19
N GLU A 121 -6.43 -24.20 -15.01
CA GLU A 121 -6.54 -23.57 -16.34
C GLU A 121 -7.54 -24.26 -17.25
N THR A 122 -7.68 -25.57 -17.08
CA THR A 122 -8.65 -26.42 -17.77
C THR A 122 -10.08 -26.23 -17.27
N SER A 123 -10.29 -25.49 -16.18
CA SER A 123 -11.62 -25.20 -15.65
C SER A 123 -12.41 -24.34 -16.64
N GLU A 124 -13.67 -24.71 -16.89
CA GLU A 124 -14.61 -23.88 -17.66
C GLU A 124 -14.76 -22.48 -17.08
N ALA A 125 -14.59 -22.33 -15.76
CA ALA A 125 -14.59 -21.04 -15.07
C ALA A 125 -13.54 -20.08 -15.66
N LEU A 126 -12.33 -20.58 -15.92
CA LEU A 126 -11.25 -19.77 -16.46
C LEU A 126 -11.29 -19.66 -17.99
N ILE A 127 -11.72 -20.72 -18.68
CA ILE A 127 -11.80 -20.73 -20.15
C ILE A 127 -12.88 -19.75 -20.61
N ASN A 128 -14.10 -19.89 -20.09
CA ASN A 128 -15.26 -19.09 -20.47
C ASN A 128 -15.38 -17.78 -19.68
N ARG A 129 -14.43 -17.50 -18.77
CA ARG A 129 -14.41 -16.31 -17.90
C ARG A 129 -15.68 -16.18 -17.06
N ILE A 130 -16.17 -17.31 -16.54
CA ILE A 130 -17.38 -17.39 -15.73
C ILE A 130 -16.98 -17.20 -14.25
N ILE A 131 -17.36 -16.06 -13.68
CA ILE A 131 -17.11 -15.75 -12.26
C ILE A 131 -18.02 -16.54 -11.31
N TRP A 132 -19.20 -16.95 -11.78
CA TRP A 132 -20.20 -17.71 -11.03
C TRP A 132 -20.12 -19.20 -11.38
N HIS A 133 -18.98 -19.83 -11.12
CA HIS A 133 -18.74 -21.25 -11.39
C HIS A 133 -18.39 -22.00 -10.08
N PRO A 134 -18.83 -23.25 -9.87
CA PRO A 134 -18.53 -24.01 -8.66
C PRO A 134 -17.03 -24.11 -8.31
N ASP A 135 -16.15 -24.17 -9.32
CA ASP A 135 -14.70 -24.21 -9.09
C ASP A 135 -14.15 -22.99 -8.34
N TRP A 136 -14.87 -21.86 -8.36
CA TRP A 136 -14.52 -20.67 -7.57
C TRP A 136 -14.93 -20.78 -6.11
N LEU A 137 -15.79 -21.73 -5.71
CA LEU A 137 -16.28 -21.84 -4.33
C LEU A 137 -15.14 -22.02 -3.33
N LEU A 138 -14.14 -22.85 -3.66
CA LEU A 138 -13.00 -23.10 -2.78
C LEU A 138 -12.09 -21.87 -2.64
N PRO A 139 -11.60 -21.23 -3.74
CA PRO A 139 -10.86 -19.97 -3.64
C PRO A 139 -11.61 -18.85 -2.95
N ILE A 140 -12.87 -18.62 -3.31
CA ILE A 140 -13.70 -17.55 -2.74
C ILE A 140 -13.96 -17.83 -1.25
N GLY A 141 -14.29 -19.07 -0.91
CA GLY A 141 -14.57 -19.49 0.46
C GLY A 141 -13.37 -19.33 1.38
N ILE A 142 -12.20 -19.85 0.98
CA ILE A 142 -10.96 -19.70 1.75
C ILE A 142 -10.51 -18.24 1.81
N GLY A 143 -10.67 -17.51 0.71
CA GLY A 143 -10.47 -16.08 0.67
C GLY A 143 -11.29 -15.39 1.75
N TYR A 144 -12.61 -15.30 1.59
CA TYR A 144 -13.46 -14.57 2.53
C TYR A 144 -13.34 -15.07 3.97
N LEU A 145 -13.15 -16.37 4.21
CA LEU A 145 -12.85 -16.86 5.56
C LEU A 145 -11.58 -16.22 6.12
N SER A 146 -10.49 -16.25 5.35
CA SER A 146 -9.22 -15.62 5.72
C SER A 146 -9.36 -14.10 5.89
N PHE A 147 -10.18 -13.44 5.07
CA PHE A 147 -10.51 -12.02 5.21
C PHE A 147 -11.15 -11.71 6.55
N PHE A 148 -12.22 -12.42 6.92
CA PHE A 148 -12.95 -12.13 8.16
C PHE A 148 -12.07 -12.39 9.38
N ILE A 149 -11.28 -13.47 9.37
CA ILE A 149 -10.32 -13.75 10.45
C ILE A 149 -9.24 -12.64 10.50
N SER A 150 -8.67 -12.27 9.35
CA SER A 150 -7.68 -11.20 9.26
C SER A 150 -8.24 -9.84 9.70
N LEU A 151 -9.50 -9.55 9.39
CA LEU A 151 -10.19 -8.33 9.79
C LEU A 151 -10.32 -8.25 11.31
N VAL A 152 -10.72 -9.34 11.97
CA VAL A 152 -10.78 -9.43 13.44
C VAL A 152 -9.39 -9.19 14.05
N GLY A 153 -8.36 -9.84 13.50
CA GLY A 153 -6.98 -9.64 13.96
C GLY A 153 -6.47 -8.21 13.75
N THR A 154 -6.80 -7.62 12.60
CA THR A 154 -6.45 -6.24 12.22
C THR A 154 -7.11 -5.24 13.16
N ILE A 155 -8.39 -5.43 13.52
CA ILE A 155 -9.07 -4.60 14.52
C ILE A 155 -8.35 -4.73 15.87
N GLY A 156 -8.04 -5.95 16.31
CA GLY A 156 -7.33 -6.21 17.57
C GLY A 156 -5.98 -5.48 17.66
N ILE A 157 -5.12 -5.66 16.66
CA ILE A 157 -3.80 -5.00 16.63
C ILE A 157 -3.90 -3.49 16.43
N SER A 158 -4.95 -2.98 15.76
CA SER A 158 -5.18 -1.54 15.59
C SER A 158 -5.37 -0.83 16.92
N TYR A 159 -6.06 -1.43 17.89
CA TYR A 159 -6.20 -0.82 19.22
C TYR A 159 -4.90 -0.87 20.02
N ILE A 160 -4.12 -1.94 19.90
CA ILE A 160 -2.80 -2.05 20.56
C ILE A 160 -1.84 -0.99 19.99
N THR A 161 -1.81 -0.85 18.67
CA THR A 161 -0.95 0.13 17.98
C THR A 161 -1.43 1.57 18.19
N ARG A 162 -2.73 1.81 18.33
CA ARG A 162 -3.28 3.11 18.79
C ARG A 162 -2.70 3.48 20.14
N GLU A 163 -2.79 2.60 21.13
CA GLU A 163 -2.25 2.91 22.46
C GLU A 163 -0.75 3.22 22.40
N LEU A 164 0.00 2.39 21.68
CA LEU A 164 1.45 2.54 21.60
C LEU A 164 1.86 3.82 20.87
N PHE A 165 1.33 4.05 19.67
CA PHE A 165 1.84 5.09 18.79
C PHE A 165 1.09 6.42 18.89
N ILE A 166 -0.19 6.40 19.26
CA ILE A 166 -1.00 7.62 19.39
C ILE A 166 -0.98 8.14 20.83
N GLU A 167 -1.26 7.29 21.83
CA GLU A 167 -1.38 7.76 23.21
C GLU A 167 -0.02 7.93 23.90
N VAL A 168 0.88 6.94 23.72
CA VAL A 168 2.15 6.87 24.44
C VAL A 168 3.25 7.62 23.69
N GLU A 169 3.58 7.19 22.46
CA GLU A 169 4.67 7.80 21.70
C GLU A 169 4.25 9.12 21.03
N LYS A 170 2.95 9.35 20.81
CA LYS A 170 2.40 10.54 20.15
C LYS A 170 3.11 10.85 18.82
N LEU A 171 3.34 9.80 18.03
CA LEU A 171 4.05 9.93 16.76
C LEU A 171 3.26 10.81 15.79
N PRO A 172 3.90 11.80 15.15
CA PRO A 172 3.28 12.50 14.04
C PRO A 172 3.13 11.52 12.88
N PHE A 173 1.89 11.25 12.47
CA PHE A 173 1.59 10.38 11.32
C PHE A 173 1.47 11.23 10.05
N PRO A 174 2.55 11.41 9.25
CA PRO A 174 2.55 12.34 8.11
C PRO A 174 1.44 12.07 7.10
N THR A 175 1.24 10.79 6.75
CA THR A 175 0.20 10.37 5.80
C THR A 175 -1.21 10.41 6.40
N GLY A 176 -1.34 10.20 7.71
CA GLY A 176 -2.62 10.31 8.44
C GLY A 176 -3.07 11.76 8.55
N ALA A 177 -2.15 12.68 8.83
CA ALA A 177 -2.40 14.12 8.86
C ALA A 177 -2.88 14.63 7.49
N LEU A 178 -2.23 14.20 6.38
CA LEU A 178 -2.69 14.51 5.03
C LEU A 178 -4.13 14.03 4.79
N ALA A 179 -4.43 12.79 5.16
CA ALA A 179 -5.77 12.23 5.00
C ALA A 179 -6.83 13.04 5.77
N ALA A 180 -6.51 13.45 7.00
CA ALA A 180 -7.39 14.29 7.81
C ALA A 180 -7.60 15.68 7.21
N GLU A 181 -6.54 16.33 6.71
CA GLU A 181 -6.68 17.64 6.06
C GLU A 181 -7.49 17.58 4.77
N ILE A 182 -7.37 16.51 3.98
CA ILE A 182 -8.23 16.32 2.79
C ILE A 182 -9.69 16.10 3.21
N ALA A 183 -9.94 15.27 4.23
CA ALA A 183 -11.29 15.06 4.76
C ALA A 183 -11.90 16.39 5.25
N LYS A 184 -11.14 17.22 5.97
CA LYS A 184 -11.55 18.56 6.40
C LYS A 184 -11.79 19.53 5.24
N ALA A 185 -11.01 19.45 4.16
CA ALA A 185 -11.18 20.33 3.00
C ALA A 185 -12.41 19.94 2.16
N LEU A 186 -12.77 18.65 2.15
CA LEU A 186 -13.93 18.12 1.45
C LEU A 186 -15.21 18.13 2.28
N SER A 187 -15.12 18.23 3.61
CA SER A 187 -16.28 18.10 4.48
C SER A 187 -17.29 19.23 4.29
N LYS A 188 -18.50 19.00 4.80
CA LYS A 188 -19.56 20.01 4.89
C LYS A 188 -19.11 21.23 5.70
N GLU A 189 -18.28 21.02 6.71
CA GLU A 189 -17.76 22.05 7.61
C GLU A 189 -16.60 22.85 6.97
N ALA A 190 -16.09 22.41 5.81
CA ALA A 190 -15.01 23.09 5.12
C ALA A 190 -15.39 24.53 4.77
N GLY A 191 -14.60 25.49 5.26
CA GLY A 191 -14.71 26.88 4.82
C GLY A 191 -14.49 27.01 3.31
N GLY A 192 -15.20 27.95 2.67
CA GLY A 192 -15.20 28.09 1.22
C GLY A 192 -13.82 28.32 0.60
N GLU A 193 -12.88 28.92 1.32
CA GLU A 193 -11.52 29.18 0.82
C GLU A 193 -10.66 27.91 0.69
N ARG A 194 -10.68 27.03 1.71
CA ARG A 194 -9.92 25.76 1.67
C ARG A 194 -10.41 24.87 0.53
N TYR A 195 -11.72 24.77 0.38
CA TYR A 195 -12.33 24.02 -0.71
C TYR A 195 -12.00 24.63 -2.09
N LYS A 196 -12.01 25.97 -2.23
CA LYS A 196 -11.62 26.64 -3.48
C LYS A 196 -10.19 26.29 -3.90
N ILE A 197 -9.23 26.39 -2.97
CA ILE A 197 -7.82 26.04 -3.25
C ILE A 197 -7.72 24.58 -3.68
N PHE A 198 -8.36 23.68 -2.92
CA PHE A 198 -8.40 22.26 -3.24
C PHE A 198 -8.98 21.99 -4.63
N ALA A 199 -10.12 22.58 -4.97
CA ALA A 199 -10.80 22.37 -6.26
C ALA A 199 -9.97 22.88 -7.44
N ILE A 200 -9.37 24.07 -7.32
CA ILE A 200 -8.51 24.65 -8.38
C ILE A 200 -7.30 23.75 -8.62
N VAL A 201 -6.57 23.40 -7.56
CA VAL A 201 -5.36 22.58 -7.68
C VAL A 201 -5.69 21.19 -8.21
N THR A 202 -6.75 20.56 -7.69
CA THR A 202 -7.20 19.22 -8.15
C THR A 202 -7.58 19.24 -9.62
N THR A 203 -8.28 20.27 -10.08
CA THR A 203 -8.68 20.41 -11.49
C THR A 203 -7.46 20.58 -12.39
N LEU A 204 -6.52 21.47 -12.03
CA LEU A 204 -5.29 21.69 -12.80
C LEU A 204 -4.45 20.41 -12.88
N MET A 205 -4.30 19.70 -11.76
CA MET A 205 -3.56 18.44 -11.72
C MET A 205 -4.27 17.34 -12.53
N ALA A 206 -5.60 17.26 -12.46
CA ALA A 206 -6.37 16.31 -13.27
C ALA A 206 -6.24 16.60 -14.77
N MET A 207 -6.26 17.87 -15.17
CA MET A 207 -6.04 18.26 -16.57
C MET A 207 -4.62 17.91 -17.04
N PHE A 208 -3.60 18.19 -16.21
CA PHE A 208 -2.22 17.83 -16.49
C PHE A 208 -2.07 16.31 -16.65
N GLU A 209 -2.60 15.53 -15.72
CA GLU A 209 -2.54 14.07 -15.74
C GLU A 209 -3.35 13.45 -16.88
N ALA A 210 -4.48 14.05 -17.24
CA ALA A 210 -5.25 13.64 -18.41
C ALA A 210 -4.47 13.88 -19.71
N ALA A 211 -3.86 15.06 -19.89
CA ALA A 211 -3.03 15.34 -21.05
C ALA A 211 -1.79 14.45 -21.12
N ARG A 212 -1.25 14.06 -19.95
CA ARG A 212 -0.03 13.25 -19.85
C ARG A 212 -0.28 11.76 -20.03
N SER A 213 -1.33 11.20 -19.41
CA SER A 213 -1.55 9.75 -19.33
C SER A 213 -2.76 9.29 -20.13
N LEU A 214 -3.86 10.03 -20.06
CA LEU A 214 -5.10 9.65 -20.74
C LEU A 214 -5.01 9.89 -22.25
N ALA A 215 -4.41 11.00 -22.70
CA ALA A 215 -4.26 11.30 -24.12
C ALA A 215 -3.41 10.26 -24.88
N PRO A 216 -2.25 9.78 -24.39
CA PRO A 216 -1.54 8.66 -25.02
C PRO A 216 -2.37 7.38 -25.08
N ALA A 217 -3.08 7.03 -24.00
CA ALA A 217 -3.90 5.82 -23.92
C ALA A 217 -5.07 5.88 -24.91
N LEU A 218 -5.81 6.99 -24.96
CA LEU A 218 -6.87 7.21 -25.93
C LEU A 218 -6.32 7.24 -27.36
N GLY A 219 -5.16 7.85 -27.57
CA GLY A 219 -4.49 7.85 -28.87
C GLY A 219 -4.19 6.44 -29.36
N MET A 220 -3.67 5.59 -28.47
CA MET A 220 -3.39 4.19 -28.78
C MET A 220 -4.67 3.41 -29.14
N VAL A 221 -5.77 3.61 -28.39
CA VAL A 221 -7.05 2.93 -28.64
C VAL A 221 -7.74 3.42 -29.93
N LEU A 222 -7.76 4.74 -30.16
CA LEU A 222 -8.52 5.34 -31.25
C LEU A 222 -7.75 5.38 -32.58
N PHE A 223 -6.43 5.58 -32.53
CA PHE A 223 -5.60 5.82 -33.71
C PHE A 223 -4.47 4.80 -33.90
N GLY A 224 -4.37 3.79 -33.02
CA GLY A 224 -3.30 2.79 -33.07
C GLY A 224 -1.91 3.35 -32.74
N ARG A 225 -1.81 4.60 -32.29
CA ARG A 225 -0.53 5.24 -31.92
C ARG A 225 -0.72 6.18 -30.72
N PRO A 226 0.19 6.18 -29.73
CA PRO A 226 0.07 7.07 -28.58
C PRO A 226 0.25 8.54 -29.01
N ILE A 227 -0.67 9.40 -28.58
CA ILE A 227 -0.52 10.86 -28.72
C ILE A 227 0.20 11.38 -27.49
N ILE A 228 1.52 11.54 -27.60
CA ILE A 228 2.36 12.01 -26.49
C ILE A 228 2.41 13.54 -26.52
N LEU A 229 1.64 14.17 -25.64
CA LEU A 229 1.66 15.63 -25.44
C LEU A 229 2.72 16.06 -24.44
N ILE A 230 2.85 15.28 -23.36
CA ILE A 230 3.79 15.53 -22.26
C ILE A 230 4.72 14.31 -22.14
N PRO A 231 6.04 14.51 -22.07
CA PRO A 231 7.02 13.41 -21.94
C PRO A 231 6.76 12.52 -20.71
N PRO A 232 7.30 11.28 -20.72
CA PRO A 232 7.07 10.32 -19.64
C PRO A 232 7.51 10.83 -18.27
N LEU A 233 6.90 10.22 -17.24
CA LEU A 233 7.06 10.54 -15.82
C LEU A 233 8.51 10.52 -15.32
N HIS A 234 9.38 9.88 -16.09
CA HIS A 234 10.70 9.49 -15.69
C HIS A 234 11.68 9.83 -16.78
N TRP A 235 12.72 10.55 -16.40
CA TRP A 235 13.83 10.93 -17.23
C TRP A 235 14.99 10.07 -16.78
N ASP A 236 15.44 9.19 -17.67
CA ASP A 236 16.54 8.31 -17.40
C ASP A 236 17.84 8.93 -17.93
N PHE A 237 18.79 9.13 -17.02
CA PHE A 237 20.10 9.71 -17.32
C PHE A 237 21.23 8.68 -17.14
N THR A 238 20.88 7.38 -17.05
CA THR A 238 21.83 6.29 -16.80
C THR A 238 22.87 6.21 -17.90
N GLN A 239 22.46 6.29 -19.18
CA GLN A 239 23.39 6.21 -20.32
C GLN A 239 24.41 7.35 -20.34
N GLN A 240 24.05 8.50 -19.79
CA GLN A 240 24.90 9.69 -19.75
C GLN A 240 25.88 9.60 -18.58
N ILE A 241 25.41 9.16 -17.40
CA ILE A 241 26.26 9.07 -16.22
C ILE A 241 27.19 7.86 -16.27
N GLU A 242 26.78 6.74 -16.87
CA GLU A 242 27.58 5.52 -16.90
C GLU A 242 28.87 5.64 -17.72
N LEU A 243 28.90 6.60 -18.66
CA LEU A 243 30.10 6.97 -19.43
C LEU A 243 31.18 7.62 -18.58
N ILE A 244 30.78 8.29 -17.50
CA ILE A 244 31.66 9.01 -16.58
C ILE A 244 31.98 8.11 -15.38
N ILE A 245 30.95 7.45 -14.84
CA ILE A 245 30.99 6.65 -13.62
C ILE A 245 30.45 5.26 -13.95
N PRO A 246 31.32 4.25 -14.19
CA PRO A 246 30.89 2.91 -14.63
C PRO A 246 29.83 2.29 -13.73
N GLY A 247 28.70 1.90 -14.33
CA GLY A 247 27.57 1.26 -13.63
C GLY A 247 26.72 2.19 -12.78
N ALA A 248 27.02 3.49 -12.69
CA ALA A 248 26.17 4.44 -11.98
C ALA A 248 24.86 4.68 -12.73
N THR A 249 23.84 5.04 -11.95
CA THR A 249 22.47 5.19 -12.47
C THR A 249 21.84 6.42 -11.85
N ILE A 250 21.22 7.25 -12.67
CA ILE A 250 20.49 8.41 -12.18
C ILE A 250 19.25 8.62 -13.03
N GLY A 251 18.16 8.94 -12.35
CA GLY A 251 16.89 9.23 -12.98
C GLY A 251 16.16 10.33 -12.22
N PHE A 252 15.36 11.09 -12.94
CA PHE A 252 14.52 12.13 -12.39
C PHE A 252 13.06 11.81 -12.66
N THR A 253 12.21 11.93 -11.65
CA THR A 253 10.77 11.71 -11.80
C THR A 253 10.05 13.05 -11.73
N THR A 254 9.12 13.30 -12.65
CA THR A 254 8.15 14.41 -12.62
C THR A 254 6.82 13.99 -11.99
N ASN A 255 6.80 12.84 -11.29
CA ASN A 255 5.60 12.37 -10.60
C ASN A 255 5.25 13.29 -9.43
N PHE A 256 4.20 14.10 -9.61
CA PHE A 256 3.69 14.99 -8.59
C PHE A 256 3.23 14.28 -7.31
N MET A 257 2.79 13.02 -7.38
CA MET A 257 2.45 12.24 -6.19
C MET A 257 3.69 11.98 -5.33
N ILE A 258 4.80 11.56 -5.95
CA ILE A 258 6.07 11.29 -5.26
C ILE A 258 6.66 12.60 -4.72
N MET A 259 6.65 13.67 -5.52
CA MET A 259 7.10 15.00 -5.08
C MET A 259 6.28 15.51 -3.89
N SER A 260 4.95 15.34 -3.93
CA SER A 260 4.05 15.75 -2.84
C SER A 260 4.33 15.00 -1.55
N LEU A 261 4.63 13.69 -1.62
CA LEU A 261 5.05 12.92 -0.45
C LEU A 261 6.35 13.46 0.14
N GLY A 262 7.29 13.92 -0.70
CA GLY A 262 8.52 14.57 -0.26
C GLY A 262 8.29 15.79 0.64
N PHE A 263 7.23 16.59 0.41
CA PHE A 263 6.92 17.76 1.25
C PHE A 263 6.39 17.41 2.65
N ILE A 264 6.00 16.15 2.88
CA ILE A 264 5.39 15.70 4.15
C ILE A 264 6.41 14.90 4.97
N ILE A 265 7.43 14.34 4.32
CA ILE A 265 8.46 13.55 4.98
C ILE A 265 9.40 14.48 5.76
N PRO A 266 9.80 14.15 7.00
CA PRO A 266 10.72 14.99 7.77
C PRO A 266 12.07 15.20 7.07
N ASP A 267 12.63 16.41 7.16
CA ASP A 267 13.87 16.82 6.48
C ASP A 267 15.03 15.84 6.70
N LYS A 268 15.18 15.32 7.92
CA LYS A 268 16.22 14.34 8.26
C LYS A 268 16.10 13.07 7.42
N VAL A 269 14.88 12.57 7.22
CA VAL A 269 14.61 11.38 6.41
C VAL A 269 14.94 11.66 4.95
N ILE A 270 14.62 12.85 4.43
CA ILE A 270 14.97 13.26 3.07
C ILE A 270 16.48 13.29 2.88
N ILE A 271 17.22 13.92 3.81
CA ILE A 271 18.69 14.01 3.75
C ILE A 271 19.31 12.61 3.74
N TRP A 272 18.90 11.72 4.65
CA TRP A 272 19.41 10.35 4.68
C TRP A 272 19.01 9.54 3.44
N SER A 273 17.83 9.80 2.87
CA SER A 273 17.41 9.17 1.61
C SER A 273 18.29 9.61 0.44
N ILE A 274 18.65 10.90 0.36
CA ILE A 274 19.59 11.42 -0.65
C ILE A 274 20.97 10.79 -0.49
N ILE A 275 21.50 10.72 0.74
CA ILE A 275 22.80 10.09 1.01
C ILE A 275 22.77 8.61 0.62
N GLY A 276 21.72 7.89 1.01
CA GLY A 276 21.54 6.48 0.66
C GLY A 276 21.43 6.27 -0.85
N MET A 277 20.73 7.15 -1.57
CA MET A 277 20.62 7.11 -3.02
C MET A 277 21.98 7.33 -3.70
N ILE A 278 22.75 8.34 -3.29
CA ILE A 278 24.10 8.60 -3.82
C ILE A 278 24.99 7.38 -3.57
N PHE A 279 24.95 6.83 -2.36
CA PHE A 279 25.74 5.65 -2.02
C PHE A 279 25.36 4.45 -2.90
N ALA A 280 24.07 4.14 -3.00
CA ALA A 280 23.60 2.95 -3.68
C ALA A 280 23.77 3.01 -5.21
N TYR A 281 23.58 4.19 -5.81
CA TYR A 281 23.45 4.31 -7.26
C TYR A 281 24.61 5.07 -7.93
N ILE A 282 25.49 5.72 -7.17
CA ILE A 282 26.64 6.44 -7.71
C ILE A 282 27.95 5.88 -7.17
N VAL A 283 28.04 5.60 -5.86
CA VAL A 283 29.30 5.20 -5.21
C VAL A 283 29.57 3.69 -5.32
N MET A 284 28.58 2.86 -4.97
CA MET A 284 28.74 1.40 -4.94
C MET A 284 28.86 0.74 -6.33
N PRO A 285 28.13 1.18 -7.37
CA PRO A 285 28.18 0.49 -8.67
C PRO A 285 29.56 0.44 -9.32
N PRO A 286 30.39 1.51 -9.36
CA PRO A 286 31.77 1.44 -9.84
C PRO A 286 32.63 0.41 -9.11
N ILE A 287 32.42 0.26 -7.80
CA ILE A 287 33.13 -0.73 -6.98
C ILE A 287 32.71 -2.14 -7.42
N PHE A 288 31.42 -2.38 -7.63
CA PHE A 288 30.94 -3.68 -8.11
C PHE A 288 31.43 -4.01 -9.53
N VAL A 289 31.52 -3.01 -10.41
CA VAL A 289 32.10 -3.17 -11.75
C VAL A 289 33.59 -3.53 -11.65
N ALA A 290 34.35 -2.80 -10.84
CA ALA A 290 35.79 -3.04 -10.65
C ALA A 290 36.08 -4.45 -10.08
N LEU A 291 35.23 -4.91 -9.16
CA LEU A 291 35.34 -6.23 -8.54
C LEU A 291 34.71 -7.36 -9.38
N LYS A 292 34.06 -7.03 -10.51
CA LYS A 292 33.26 -7.97 -11.32
C LYS A 292 32.25 -8.75 -10.47
N TYR A 293 31.55 -8.06 -9.57
CA TYR A 293 30.68 -8.68 -8.58
C TYR A 293 29.23 -8.77 -9.07
N GLY A 294 28.65 -9.97 -8.96
CA GLY A 294 27.23 -10.23 -9.24
C GLY A 294 26.80 -9.77 -10.65
N PRO A 295 25.67 -9.04 -10.79
CA PRO A 295 25.16 -8.60 -12.09
C PRO A 295 26.08 -7.61 -12.83
N TYR A 296 27.12 -7.09 -12.17
CA TYR A 296 28.10 -6.18 -12.77
C TYR A 296 29.33 -6.88 -13.36
N ALA A 297 29.46 -8.21 -13.22
CA ALA A 297 30.61 -8.99 -13.72
C ALA A 297 30.86 -8.81 -15.22
N ASP A 298 29.78 -8.76 -15.99
CA ASP A 298 29.77 -8.55 -17.44
C ASP A 298 29.20 -7.17 -17.80
N TRP A 299 29.44 -6.16 -16.98
CA TRP A 299 28.99 -4.80 -17.28
C TRP A 299 29.71 -4.26 -18.53
N ARG A 300 28.93 -3.58 -19.39
CA ARG A 300 29.42 -2.85 -20.57
C ARG A 300 28.53 -1.62 -20.76
N PRO A 301 29.07 -0.47 -21.20
CA PRO A 301 28.25 0.70 -21.53
C PRO A 301 27.13 0.33 -22.51
N GLY A 302 25.91 0.81 -22.26
CA GLY A 302 24.73 0.52 -23.09
C GLY A 302 24.16 -0.90 -22.98
N LYS A 303 24.81 -1.83 -22.25
CA LYS A 303 24.10 -3.02 -21.77
C LYS A 303 23.01 -2.50 -20.83
N PRO A 304 21.77 -3.02 -20.89
CA PRO A 304 20.68 -2.66 -19.97
C PRO A 304 21.06 -3.07 -18.54
N GLY A 305 21.94 -2.30 -17.92
CA GLY A 305 22.66 -2.57 -16.71
C GLY A 305 22.31 -1.48 -15.73
N VAL A 306 21.40 -1.84 -14.82
CA VAL A 306 21.01 -1.07 -13.63
C VAL A 306 20.31 0.21 -14.04
N MET A 307 18.99 0.19 -14.04
CA MET A 307 18.18 1.41 -14.14
C MET A 307 17.49 1.62 -12.80
N LEU A 308 17.34 2.88 -12.41
CA LEU A 308 16.74 3.30 -11.14
C LEU A 308 15.20 3.16 -11.15
N ILE A 309 14.59 3.01 -12.34
CA ILE A 309 13.17 3.25 -12.56
C ILE A 309 12.50 2.05 -13.26
N PRO A 310 11.39 1.52 -12.71
CA PRO A 310 10.58 0.53 -13.40
C PRO A 310 9.93 1.11 -14.68
N GLY A 311 10.05 0.40 -15.80
CA GLY A 311 9.18 0.61 -16.97
C GLY A 311 9.72 1.43 -18.14
N THR A 312 11.01 1.81 -18.16
CA THR A 312 11.59 2.55 -19.29
C THR A 312 12.29 1.64 -20.33
N ILE A 313 12.89 0.51 -19.91
CA ILE A 313 13.38 -0.58 -20.78
C ILE A 313 13.24 -1.91 -20.00
N GLU A 314 12.87 -2.98 -20.69
CA GLU A 314 12.63 -4.32 -20.12
C GLU A 314 13.84 -4.83 -19.29
N GLY A 315 13.70 -4.82 -17.97
CA GLY A 315 14.34 -5.82 -17.12
C GLY A 315 15.71 -5.55 -16.49
N SER A 316 16.12 -4.29 -16.32
CA SER A 316 17.48 -4.00 -15.81
C SER A 316 17.57 -3.72 -14.30
N TRP A 317 16.47 -3.27 -13.67
CA TRP A 317 16.44 -2.89 -12.25
C TRP A 317 16.35 -4.09 -11.29
N TYR A 318 15.77 -5.20 -11.75
CA TYR A 318 15.48 -6.33 -10.88
C TYR A 318 16.74 -7.14 -10.52
N GLN A 319 17.72 -7.28 -11.41
CA GLN A 319 18.92 -8.09 -11.15
C GLN A 319 19.75 -7.54 -9.98
N PRO A 320 20.12 -6.23 -9.94
CA PRO A 320 20.86 -5.67 -8.82
C PRO A 320 20.02 -5.62 -7.54
N LEU A 321 18.72 -5.39 -7.66
CA LEU A 321 17.82 -5.46 -6.51
C LEU A 321 17.85 -6.86 -5.90
N LEU A 322 17.54 -7.90 -6.66
CA LEU A 322 17.44 -9.27 -6.15
C LEU A 322 18.77 -9.81 -5.62
N ASN A 323 19.89 -9.53 -6.31
CA ASN A 323 21.18 -10.11 -5.96
C ASN A 323 21.98 -9.32 -4.91
N ILE A 324 21.74 -8.00 -4.78
CA ILE A 324 22.53 -7.13 -3.90
C ILE A 324 21.63 -6.36 -2.94
N TRP A 325 20.75 -5.51 -3.46
CA TRP A 325 20.06 -4.53 -2.61
C TRP A 325 18.96 -5.12 -1.74
N LEU A 326 18.35 -6.23 -2.15
CA LEU A 326 17.22 -6.84 -1.43
C LEU A 326 17.65 -7.27 -0.02
N SER A 327 18.84 -7.83 0.15
CA SER A 327 19.36 -8.21 1.47
C SER A 327 19.59 -6.98 2.36
N ILE A 328 20.09 -5.87 1.79
CA ILE A 328 20.30 -4.61 2.50
C ILE A 328 18.95 -3.99 2.88
N VAL A 329 17.98 -3.95 1.96
CA VAL A 329 16.62 -3.45 2.21
C VAL A 329 15.93 -4.27 3.29
N ILE A 330 16.04 -5.60 3.25
CA ILE A 330 15.52 -6.48 4.31
C ILE A 330 16.23 -6.18 5.64
N GLY A 331 17.56 -6.08 5.64
CA GLY A 331 18.34 -5.77 6.84
C GLY A 331 17.98 -4.41 7.45
N MET A 332 17.79 -3.38 6.61
CA MET A 332 17.32 -2.06 7.04
C MET A 332 15.88 -2.09 7.55
N ALA A 333 14.98 -2.85 6.92
CA ALA A 333 13.61 -3.00 7.38
C ALA A 333 13.55 -3.72 8.74
N VAL A 334 14.33 -4.79 8.90
CA VAL A 334 14.48 -5.51 10.18
C VAL A 334 15.08 -4.60 11.25
N ALA A 335 16.14 -3.85 10.94
CA ALA A 335 16.73 -2.88 11.86
C ALA A 335 15.73 -1.76 12.24
N GLY A 336 14.99 -1.24 11.26
CA GLY A 336 13.98 -0.21 11.45
C GLY A 336 12.78 -0.68 12.27
N ALA A 337 12.44 -1.97 12.26
CA ALA A 337 11.41 -2.55 13.11
C ALA A 337 11.93 -2.87 14.51
N ILE A 338 13.12 -3.49 14.60
CA ILE A 338 13.67 -4.01 15.85
C ILE A 338 14.25 -2.90 16.73
N ILE A 339 14.97 -1.93 16.16
CA ILE A 339 15.67 -0.91 16.96
C ILE A 339 14.67 -0.08 17.78
N PRO A 340 13.61 0.53 17.19
CA PRO A 340 12.62 1.28 17.96
C PRO A 340 11.95 0.40 19.03
N PHE A 341 11.65 -0.85 18.67
CA PHE A 341 11.05 -1.80 19.61
C PHE A 341 11.96 -2.07 20.82
N ILE A 342 13.26 -2.28 20.61
CA ILE A 342 14.24 -2.50 21.70
C ILE A 342 14.41 -1.22 22.53
N THR A 343 14.58 -0.06 21.89
CA THR A 343 14.82 1.20 22.60
C THR A 343 13.62 1.65 23.42
N SER A 344 12.42 1.38 22.92
CA SER A 344 11.15 1.71 23.59
C SER A 344 10.57 0.54 24.38
N PHE A 345 11.29 -0.58 24.54
CA PHE A 345 10.72 -1.83 25.09
C PHE A 345 10.11 -1.66 26.49
N LYS A 346 10.74 -0.84 27.34
CA LYS A 346 10.22 -0.56 28.69
C LYS A 346 8.89 0.20 28.64
N GLN A 347 8.81 1.24 27.82
CA GLN A 347 7.59 2.01 27.60
C GLN A 347 6.51 1.13 26.98
N PHE A 348 6.86 0.36 25.94
CA PHE A 348 5.99 -0.63 25.33
C PHE A 348 5.39 -1.60 26.36
N LYS A 349 6.21 -2.17 27.24
CA LYS A 349 5.76 -3.11 28.27
C LYS A 349 4.82 -2.46 29.28
N GLU A 350 5.13 -1.24 29.73
CA GLU A 350 4.30 -0.49 30.68
C GLU A 350 2.95 -0.13 30.06
N SER A 351 2.95 0.36 28.82
CA SER A 351 1.75 0.71 28.07
C SER A 351 0.88 -0.50 27.74
N LEU A 352 1.48 -1.59 27.26
CA LEU A 352 0.75 -2.83 27.00
C LEU A 352 0.13 -3.37 28.30
N LYS A 353 0.85 -3.30 29.42
CA LYS A 353 0.32 -3.72 30.73
C LYS A 353 -0.83 -2.82 31.20
N SER A 354 -0.75 -1.52 30.96
CA SER A 354 -1.83 -0.55 31.25
C SER A 354 -3.06 -0.86 30.39
N PHE A 355 -2.86 -1.01 29.08
CA PHE A 355 -3.91 -1.32 28.11
C PHE A 355 -4.62 -2.65 28.41
N LEU A 356 -3.86 -3.70 28.74
CA LEU A 356 -4.41 -5.00 29.13
C LEU A 356 -5.15 -4.97 30.49
N LYS A 357 -4.96 -3.93 31.30
CA LYS A 357 -5.67 -3.74 32.56
C LYS A 357 -6.95 -2.91 32.43
N LEU A 358 -7.15 -2.22 31.30
CA LEU A 358 -8.37 -1.43 31.06
C LEU A 358 -9.60 -2.31 31.25
N SER A 359 -10.45 -1.91 32.19
CA SER A 359 -11.71 -2.59 32.46
C SER A 359 -12.72 -2.33 31.33
N SER A 360 -13.71 -3.21 31.19
CA SER A 360 -14.75 -3.05 30.17
C SER A 360 -15.58 -1.77 30.34
N SER A 361 -15.65 -1.22 31.55
CA SER A 361 -16.35 0.04 31.83
C SER A 361 -15.54 1.24 31.35
N GLU A 362 -14.24 1.27 31.65
CA GLU A 362 -13.34 2.34 31.21
C GLU A 362 -13.19 2.35 29.69
N ALA A 363 -13.04 1.17 29.09
CA ALA A 363 -12.94 1.03 27.63
C ALA A 363 -14.17 1.61 26.91
N ARG A 364 -15.38 1.40 27.46
CA ARG A 364 -16.62 1.97 26.91
C ARG A 364 -16.64 3.51 26.98
N THR A 365 -16.13 4.09 28.06
CA THR A 365 -16.04 5.56 28.20
C THR A 365 -15.12 6.16 27.14
N TYR A 366 -14.03 5.48 26.80
CA TYR A 366 -13.09 5.92 25.75
C TYR A 366 -13.54 5.53 24.32
N GLY A 367 -14.67 4.84 24.16
CA GLY A 367 -15.09 4.34 22.85
C GLY A 367 -14.17 3.28 22.25
N VAL A 368 -13.43 2.54 23.08
CA VAL A 368 -12.46 1.52 22.67
C VAL A 368 -12.86 0.12 23.12
N ILE A 369 -12.26 -0.89 22.50
CA ILE A 369 -12.42 -2.29 22.91
C ILE A 369 -11.50 -2.55 24.12
N PRO A 370 -11.93 -3.35 25.13
CA PRO A 370 -11.07 -3.72 26.25
C PRO A 370 -9.77 -4.37 25.78
N GLY A 371 -8.64 -4.00 26.39
CA GLY A 371 -7.33 -4.39 25.85
C GLY A 371 -7.08 -5.89 25.79
N LYS A 372 -7.62 -6.65 26.77
CA LYS A 372 -7.58 -8.13 26.72
C LYS A 372 -8.34 -8.68 25.53
N THR A 373 -9.51 -8.13 25.22
CA THR A 373 -10.33 -8.56 24.08
C THR A 373 -9.61 -8.25 22.78
N ALA A 374 -9.04 -7.05 22.62
CA ALA A 374 -8.25 -6.68 21.45
C ALA A 374 -7.04 -7.61 21.25
N PHE A 375 -6.33 -7.93 22.34
CA PHE A 375 -5.19 -8.85 22.31
C PHE A 375 -5.59 -10.29 21.96
N ILE A 376 -6.71 -10.78 22.51
CA ILE A 376 -7.26 -12.10 22.16
C ILE A 376 -7.71 -12.12 20.70
N MET A 377 -8.39 -11.08 20.21
CA MET A 377 -8.79 -10.97 18.80
C MET A 377 -7.59 -11.07 17.87
N PHE A 378 -6.50 -10.35 18.20
CA PHE A 378 -5.25 -10.42 17.46
C PHE A 378 -4.64 -11.83 17.50
N LEU A 379 -4.33 -12.35 18.68
CA LEU A 379 -3.67 -13.64 18.82
C LEU A 379 -4.48 -14.80 18.27
N ALA A 380 -5.79 -14.86 18.57
CA ALA A 380 -6.66 -15.91 18.06
C ALA A 380 -6.69 -15.89 16.54
N SER A 381 -6.80 -14.71 15.93
CA SER A 381 -6.78 -14.58 14.47
C SER A 381 -5.44 -15.00 13.87
N SER A 382 -4.31 -14.58 14.45
CA SER A 382 -2.98 -14.96 13.99
C SER A 382 -2.74 -16.48 14.12
N ILE A 383 -3.19 -17.11 15.22
CA ILE A 383 -3.12 -18.56 15.41
C ILE A 383 -4.00 -19.27 14.38
N THR A 384 -5.27 -18.86 14.24
CA THR A 384 -6.21 -19.50 13.31
C THR A 384 -5.72 -19.38 11.86
N LEU A 385 -5.21 -18.23 11.44
CA LEU A 385 -4.63 -18.07 10.09
C LEU A 385 -3.37 -18.92 9.90
N SER A 386 -2.54 -19.06 10.94
CA SER A 386 -1.33 -19.89 10.87
C SER A 386 -1.67 -21.37 10.75
N ILE A 387 -2.67 -21.84 11.51
CA ILE A 387 -3.19 -23.20 11.41
C ILE A 387 -3.81 -23.43 10.02
N LEU A 388 -4.65 -22.50 9.54
CA LEU A 388 -5.27 -22.58 8.22
C LEU A 388 -4.20 -22.67 7.12
N ALA A 389 -3.18 -21.82 7.15
CA ALA A 389 -2.08 -21.85 6.20
C ALA A 389 -1.29 -23.17 6.25
N TYR A 390 -1.04 -23.71 7.45
CA TYR A 390 -0.40 -25.01 7.62
C TYR A 390 -1.26 -26.17 7.09
N MET A 391 -2.57 -26.14 7.31
CA MET A 391 -3.51 -27.13 6.77
C MET A 391 -3.54 -27.10 5.24
N LEU A 392 -3.46 -25.90 4.64
CA LEU A 392 -3.46 -25.74 3.19
C LEU A 392 -2.12 -26.08 2.53
N THR A 393 -1.01 -25.93 3.27
CA THR A 393 0.35 -26.16 2.75
C THR A 393 1.25 -26.81 3.81
N PRO A 394 1.05 -28.09 4.17
CA PRO A 394 1.81 -28.73 5.23
C PRO A 394 3.26 -28.96 4.79
N ARG A 395 4.18 -28.10 5.26
CA ARG A 395 5.62 -28.14 4.97
C ARG A 395 6.48 -28.35 6.24
N GLY A 396 5.89 -28.95 7.27
CA GLY A 396 6.53 -29.25 8.55
C GLY A 396 6.47 -28.12 9.58
N ILE A 397 6.96 -28.40 10.79
CA ILE A 397 6.83 -27.50 11.96
C ILE A 397 7.55 -26.15 11.74
N ALA A 398 8.70 -26.16 11.06
CA ALA A 398 9.43 -24.93 10.75
C ALA A 398 8.60 -23.95 9.91
N PHE A 399 7.79 -24.46 8.97
CA PHE A 399 6.87 -23.64 8.18
C PHE A 399 5.76 -23.06 9.05
N LEU A 400 5.16 -23.85 9.95
CA LEU A 400 4.15 -23.36 10.89
C LEU A 400 4.69 -22.24 11.78
N ILE A 401 5.90 -22.41 12.32
CA ILE A 401 6.57 -21.38 13.14
C ILE A 401 6.81 -20.12 12.31
N GLY A 402 7.32 -20.25 11.08
CA GLY A 402 7.57 -19.11 10.19
C GLY A 402 6.28 -18.35 9.84
N VAL A 403 5.21 -19.05 9.51
CA VAL A 403 3.91 -18.44 9.23
C VAL A 403 3.34 -17.75 10.46
N PHE A 404 3.47 -18.38 11.63
CA PHE A 404 3.03 -17.77 12.89
C PHE A 404 3.81 -16.49 13.22
N ALA A 405 5.13 -16.51 13.05
CA ALA A 405 5.98 -15.34 13.23
C ALA A 405 5.52 -14.19 12.32
N VAL A 406 5.33 -14.46 11.02
CA VAL A 406 4.80 -13.49 10.05
C VAL A 406 3.43 -12.94 10.46
N ASN A 407 2.49 -13.80 10.89
CA ASN A 407 1.14 -13.37 11.30
C ASN A 407 1.12 -12.59 12.62
N VAL A 408 2.15 -12.71 13.46
CA VAL A 408 2.31 -11.94 14.71
C VAL A 408 3.21 -10.72 14.51
N GLY A 409 3.89 -10.60 13.36
CA GLY A 409 4.79 -9.50 13.03
C GLY A 409 6.17 -9.62 13.66
N ILE A 410 6.64 -10.86 13.88
CA ILE A 410 7.99 -11.24 14.34
C ILE A 410 8.73 -11.84 13.14
#